data_AF-A0A420P5A8-F1
#
_entry.id   AF-A0A420P5A8-F1
#
_cell.length_a   1.000
_cell.length_b   1.000
_cell.length_c   1.000
_cell.angle_alpha   90.00
_cell.angle_beta   90.00
_cell.angle_gamma   90.00
#
_symmetry.space_group_name_H-M   'P 1'
#
loop_
_entity.id
_entity.type
_entity.pdbx_description
1 polymer ?
#
loop_
_entity_poly.entity_id
_entity_poly.type
_entity_poly.pdbx_seq_one_letter_code
_entity_poly.pdbx_strand_id
1 'polypeptide(L)'
;MLTMNATNDIYISVVAPNLTKADGEYKYQIAISFDEYYHNYDAKNGTAQLLLMDFDSTSALLFTSDLTQDSEETQQIMKRPPPYQIFIGDEKLRSIDGLRHSTCGLADHAEIWANDKKTGRHNDLVTTGLTTRGQGGLPKQQFLVAGLNHSTTYSGILVKMPDSDSKRDTKSGRTIGGGGTVYKATTFETSSSTNCKMVTNLDFCNETQYAVPGNDKKFNNTALAKHYDDYARKMYANFEKVMMQVPCEAPPESRYSLARDCDECREAYKRWLCTVTIPRCEDVMGGSRYSVVRDAFQAFPNGTTLPDNFRKGLKAAANNSSRNAWIDETVKPGPYKELLPCEDVCYEVVQACPAAIGFTCPQPGFPSFSVSYGRRNPDISSITCNYPGEPRTRVSAGLVVRPSAVALGAVSLMVWLIL
;
A
#
# COMPACT_ATOMS: atom_id res chain seq x y z
N MET A 1 4.76 -25.15 -16.43
CA MET A 1 4.41 -26.29 -15.55
C MET A 1 3.60 -27.28 -16.36
N LEU A 2 3.80 -28.57 -16.15
CA LEU A 2 3.15 -29.63 -16.91
C LEU A 2 2.71 -30.73 -15.95
N THR A 3 1.43 -31.08 -15.97
CA THR A 3 0.90 -32.28 -15.31
C THR A 3 0.63 -33.32 -16.37
N MET A 4 1.06 -34.56 -16.13
CA MET A 4 0.77 -35.69 -17.00
C MET A 4 0.54 -36.94 -16.18
N ASN A 5 -0.35 -37.80 -16.67
CA ASN A 5 -0.50 -39.17 -16.17
C ASN A 5 0.30 -40.08 -17.10
N ALA A 6 1.27 -40.80 -16.56
CA ALA A 6 2.09 -41.74 -17.32
C ALA A 6 2.02 -43.11 -16.64
N THR A 7 1.75 -44.15 -17.42
CA THR A 7 1.83 -45.56 -16.99
C THR A 7 3.16 -46.21 -17.39
N ASN A 8 3.92 -45.55 -18.26
CA ASN A 8 5.20 -46.02 -18.82
C ASN A 8 6.28 -44.92 -18.65
N ASP A 9 7.50 -45.18 -19.14
CA ASP A 9 8.66 -44.29 -19.04
C ASP A 9 8.43 -42.88 -19.60
N ILE A 10 8.96 -41.88 -18.91
CA ILE A 10 8.94 -40.47 -19.31
C ILE A 10 10.35 -40.04 -19.75
N TYR A 11 10.45 -39.50 -20.96
CA TYR A 11 11.70 -38.95 -21.50
C TYR A 11 11.62 -37.42 -21.54
N ILE A 12 12.66 -36.75 -21.03
CA ILE A 12 12.78 -35.28 -21.04
C ILE A 12 14.05 -34.91 -21.80
N SER A 13 13.90 -34.08 -22.83
CA SER A 13 15.02 -33.48 -23.56
C SER A 13 15.01 -31.97 -23.39
N VAL A 14 16.20 -31.39 -23.23
CA VAL A 14 16.41 -29.95 -23.20
C VAL A 14 17.20 -29.57 -24.43
N VAL A 15 16.67 -28.64 -25.21
CA VAL A 15 17.27 -28.19 -26.46
C VAL A 15 17.39 -26.67 -26.41
N ALA A 16 18.59 -26.16 -26.67
CA ALA A 16 18.81 -24.73 -26.76
C ALA A 16 18.08 -24.16 -28.00
N PRO A 17 17.49 -22.96 -27.92
CA PRO A 17 16.88 -22.32 -29.07
C PRO A 17 17.94 -22.00 -30.13
N ASN A 18 17.56 -22.03 -31.40
CA ASN A 18 18.44 -21.63 -32.49
C ASN A 18 18.59 -20.11 -32.51
N LEU A 19 19.65 -19.60 -31.89
CA LEU A 19 19.97 -18.18 -31.83
C LEU A 19 20.98 -17.82 -32.91
N THR A 20 20.67 -16.79 -33.72
CA THR A 20 21.54 -16.35 -34.82
C THR A 20 22.49 -15.22 -34.44
N LYS A 21 22.34 -14.62 -33.26
CA LYS A 21 23.03 -13.38 -32.85
C LYS A 21 23.56 -13.40 -31.41
N ALA A 22 23.45 -14.51 -30.69
CA ALA A 22 23.90 -14.60 -29.31
C ALA A 22 24.32 -16.03 -29.00
N ASP A 23 25.47 -16.15 -28.35
CA ASP A 23 25.97 -17.38 -27.74
C ASP A 23 25.97 -17.20 -26.23
N GLY A 24 25.69 -18.27 -25.49
CA GLY A 24 25.64 -18.22 -24.03
C GLY A 24 25.38 -19.57 -23.39
N GLU A 25 25.65 -19.65 -22.09
CA GLU A 25 25.37 -20.82 -21.27
C GLU A 25 23.95 -20.72 -20.68
N TYR A 26 23.20 -21.81 -20.77
CA TYR A 26 21.88 -21.92 -20.14
C TYR A 26 22.01 -22.70 -18.84
N LYS A 27 21.61 -22.06 -17.73
CA LYS A 27 21.39 -22.74 -16.45
C LYS A 27 19.91 -23.02 -16.30
N TYR A 28 19.57 -24.29 -16.05
CA TYR A 28 18.19 -24.70 -15.83
C TYR A 28 18.12 -25.72 -14.69
N GLN A 29 16.97 -25.74 -14.02
CA GLN A 29 16.63 -26.76 -13.04
C GLN A 29 15.34 -27.43 -13.50
N ILE A 30 15.36 -28.76 -13.56
CA ILE A 30 14.18 -29.57 -13.85
C ILE A 30 13.91 -30.41 -12.61
N ALA A 31 12.64 -30.44 -12.21
CA ALA A 31 12.20 -31.23 -11.09
C ALA A 31 10.92 -31.97 -11.47
N ILE A 32 10.85 -33.23 -11.06
CA ILE A 32 9.70 -34.10 -11.24
C ILE A 32 9.23 -34.50 -9.84
N SER A 33 7.93 -34.36 -9.62
CA SER A 33 7.29 -34.62 -8.33
C SER A 33 5.99 -35.36 -8.56
N PHE A 34 5.70 -36.31 -7.68
CA PHE A 34 4.44 -37.06 -7.68
C PHE A 34 3.36 -36.36 -6.81
N ASP A 35 3.76 -35.39 -5.99
CA ASP A 35 2.88 -34.71 -5.04
C ASP A 35 2.42 -33.36 -5.61
N GLU A 36 3.28 -32.34 -5.55
CA GLU A 36 3.03 -31.00 -6.12
C GLU A 36 4.21 -30.48 -6.93
N TYR A 37 4.00 -29.38 -7.66
CA TYR A 37 5.04 -28.71 -8.42
C TYR A 37 6.21 -28.26 -7.52
N TYR A 38 7.43 -28.63 -7.91
CA TYR A 38 8.63 -28.15 -7.24
C TYR A 38 8.89 -26.66 -7.51
N HIS A 39 8.73 -26.22 -8.76
CA HIS A 39 8.73 -24.81 -9.17
C HIS A 39 7.32 -24.41 -9.60
N ASN A 40 6.78 -23.32 -9.04
CA ASN A 40 5.43 -22.87 -9.34
C ASN A 40 5.39 -21.38 -9.77
N TYR A 41 4.42 -21.04 -10.61
CA TYR A 41 4.11 -19.66 -10.97
C TYR A 41 2.61 -19.40 -10.85
N ASP A 42 2.23 -18.53 -9.93
CA ASP A 42 0.85 -18.09 -9.72
C ASP A 42 0.54 -16.88 -10.61
N ALA A 43 0.03 -17.16 -11.80
CA ALA A 43 -0.33 -16.15 -12.79
C ALA A 43 -1.62 -15.39 -12.46
N LYS A 44 -2.44 -15.89 -11.53
CA LYS A 44 -3.82 -15.42 -11.29
C LYS A 44 -3.97 -14.63 -9.99
N ASN A 45 -2.87 -14.35 -9.29
CA ASN A 45 -2.90 -13.77 -7.94
C ASN A 45 -3.79 -14.60 -7.00
N GLY A 46 -3.79 -15.93 -7.16
CA GLY A 46 -4.72 -16.80 -6.47
C GLY A 46 -4.43 -16.90 -4.98
N THR A 47 -3.15 -16.95 -4.60
CA THR A 47 -2.73 -17.18 -3.21
C THR A 47 -1.99 -16.01 -2.57
N ALA A 48 -1.34 -15.15 -3.38
CA ALA A 48 -0.77 -13.90 -2.91
C ALA A 48 -0.67 -12.88 -4.04
N GLN A 49 -0.57 -11.61 -3.66
CA GLN A 49 -0.33 -10.51 -4.59
C GLN A 49 0.59 -9.46 -3.94
N LEU A 50 1.44 -8.83 -4.77
CA LEU A 50 2.19 -7.64 -4.38
C LEU A 50 1.39 -6.39 -4.70
N LEU A 51 1.21 -5.51 -3.73
CA LEU A 51 0.42 -4.29 -3.82
C LEU A 51 1.32 -3.10 -3.58
N LEU A 52 1.32 -2.14 -4.51
CA LEU A 52 2.01 -0.87 -4.31
C LEU A 52 1.22 -0.01 -3.32
N MET A 53 1.79 0.25 -2.15
CA MET A 53 1.22 1.19 -1.18
C MET A 53 1.45 2.62 -1.64
N ASP A 54 2.71 3.03 -1.76
CA ASP A 54 3.10 4.32 -2.32
C ASP A 54 4.56 4.35 -2.75
N PHE A 55 5.02 5.47 -3.31
CA PHE A 55 6.41 5.68 -3.72
C PHE A 55 6.79 7.16 -3.66
N ASP A 56 8.09 7.44 -3.57
CA ASP A 56 8.67 8.76 -3.81
C ASP A 56 9.70 8.70 -4.96
N SER A 57 10.63 9.66 -5.04
CA SER A 57 11.67 9.68 -6.08
C SER A 57 12.75 8.60 -5.91
N THR A 58 12.87 8.00 -4.73
CA THR A 58 14.00 7.13 -4.36
C THR A 58 13.60 5.88 -3.58
N SER A 59 12.31 5.69 -3.33
CA SER A 59 11.80 4.60 -2.53
C SER A 59 10.38 4.20 -2.93
N ALA A 60 10.01 2.96 -2.61
CA ALA A 60 8.68 2.42 -2.79
C ALA A 60 8.30 1.54 -1.59
N LEU A 61 7.03 1.64 -1.17
CA LEU A 61 6.45 0.81 -0.14
C LEU A 61 5.48 -0.18 -0.81
N LEU A 62 5.72 -1.47 -0.60
CA LEU A 62 4.98 -2.56 -1.23
C LEU A 62 4.51 -3.54 -0.16
N PHE A 63 3.24 -3.95 -0.21
CA PHE A 63 2.63 -4.88 0.74
C PHE A 63 2.21 -6.17 0.03
N THR A 64 2.13 -7.26 0.76
CA THR A 64 1.39 -8.45 0.30
C THR A 64 -0.11 -8.25 0.47
N SER A 65 -0.90 -9.08 -0.19
CA SER A 65 -2.27 -9.39 0.27
C SER A 65 -2.25 -9.94 1.70
N ASP A 66 -3.42 -9.96 2.35
CA ASP A 66 -3.58 -10.51 3.70
C ASP A 66 -3.05 -11.96 3.76
N LEU A 67 -2.27 -12.26 4.78
CA LEU A 67 -1.64 -13.57 4.99
C LEU A 67 -2.64 -14.63 5.47
N THR A 68 -3.79 -14.19 5.98
CA THR A 68 -4.90 -15.02 6.43
C THR A 68 -6.21 -14.25 6.25
N GLN A 69 -7.32 -14.97 6.18
CA GLN A 69 -8.67 -14.41 6.28
C GLN A 69 -9.23 -14.53 7.70
N ASP A 70 -8.55 -15.28 8.58
CA ASP A 70 -8.96 -15.52 9.95
C ASP A 70 -8.25 -14.56 10.91
N SER A 71 -9.03 -13.69 11.56
CA SER A 71 -8.51 -12.76 12.54
C SER A 71 -7.88 -13.45 13.76
N GLU A 72 -8.29 -14.67 14.10
CA GLU A 72 -7.77 -15.41 15.26
C GLU A 72 -6.30 -15.82 15.09
N GLU A 73 -5.86 -16.02 13.84
CA GLU A 73 -4.47 -16.39 13.52
C GLU A 73 -3.49 -15.21 13.58
N THR A 74 -4.00 -13.97 13.63
CA THR A 74 -3.20 -12.74 13.52
C THR A 74 -2.02 -12.72 14.48
N GLN A 75 -2.26 -12.99 15.78
CA GLN A 75 -1.20 -12.95 16.79
C GLN A 75 -0.13 -14.03 16.58
N GLN A 76 -0.51 -15.17 16.03
CA GLN A 76 0.43 -16.26 15.75
C GLN A 76 1.29 -15.93 14.52
N ILE A 77 0.67 -15.42 13.45
CA ILE A 77 1.36 -15.03 12.22
C ILE A 77 2.36 -13.92 12.50
N MET A 78 1.97 -12.90 13.28
CA MET A 78 2.85 -11.77 13.63
C MET A 78 4.10 -12.17 14.42
N LYS A 79 4.15 -13.39 14.99
CA LYS A 79 5.32 -13.94 15.70
C LYS A 79 6.25 -14.78 14.79
N ARG A 80 5.82 -15.10 13.57
CA ARG A 80 6.60 -15.89 12.61
C ARG A 80 7.51 -14.98 11.77
N PRO A 81 8.61 -15.52 11.19
CA PRO A 81 9.37 -14.78 10.21
C PRO A 81 8.52 -14.45 8.97
N PRO A 82 8.80 -13.32 8.27
CA PRO A 82 8.08 -12.97 7.04
C PRO A 82 8.26 -14.05 5.95
N PRO A 83 7.18 -14.57 5.36
CA PRO A 83 7.25 -15.77 4.50
C PRO A 83 7.67 -15.50 3.04
N TYR A 84 7.60 -14.26 2.57
CA TYR A 84 7.90 -13.90 1.19
C TYR A 84 9.25 -13.21 1.04
N GLN A 85 9.87 -13.44 -0.10
CA GLN A 85 11.03 -12.72 -0.62
C GLN A 85 10.56 -11.79 -1.74
N ILE A 86 11.30 -10.70 -1.95
CA ILE A 86 10.98 -9.72 -2.99
C ILE A 86 12.16 -9.55 -3.94
N PHE A 87 11.85 -9.42 -5.23
CA PHE A 87 12.80 -9.15 -6.31
C PHE A 87 12.34 -7.89 -7.04
N ILE A 88 13.25 -6.95 -7.26
CA ILE A 88 13.00 -5.69 -7.97
C ILE A 88 13.98 -5.61 -9.14
N GLY A 89 13.47 -5.25 -10.32
CA GLY A 89 14.28 -4.97 -11.50
C GLY A 89 13.80 -3.73 -12.25
N ASP A 90 14.73 -2.96 -12.81
CA ASP A 90 14.45 -1.85 -13.72
C ASP A 90 13.96 -2.43 -15.06
N GLU A 91 12.78 -2.00 -15.51
CA GLU A 91 12.20 -2.50 -16.76
C GLU A 91 13.04 -2.14 -18.00
N LYS A 92 13.93 -1.16 -17.91
CA LYS A 92 14.84 -0.79 -19.00
C LYS A 92 16.04 -1.73 -19.12
N LEU A 93 16.50 -2.33 -18.02
CA LEU A 93 17.70 -3.16 -18.01
C LEU A 93 17.46 -4.56 -18.57
N ARG A 94 16.19 -5.03 -18.60
CA ARG A 94 15.77 -6.33 -19.15
C ARG A 94 16.55 -7.53 -18.60
N SER A 95 17.27 -7.35 -17.48
CA SER A 95 18.12 -8.38 -16.86
C SER A 95 17.32 -9.60 -16.42
N ILE A 96 16.06 -9.39 -16.04
CA ILE A 96 15.12 -10.43 -15.63
C ILE A 96 14.07 -10.75 -16.69
N ASP A 97 14.16 -10.17 -17.90
CA ASP A 97 13.22 -10.47 -18.98
C ASP A 97 13.36 -11.93 -19.42
N GLY A 98 12.22 -12.63 -19.52
CA GLY A 98 12.19 -14.08 -19.74
C GLY A 98 12.51 -14.92 -18.49
N LEU A 99 13.03 -14.32 -17.41
CA LEU A 99 13.33 -15.00 -16.15
C LEU A 99 12.30 -14.72 -15.04
N ARG A 100 11.32 -13.84 -15.30
CA ARG A 100 10.34 -13.34 -14.31
C ARG A 100 9.50 -14.42 -13.62
N HIS A 101 9.44 -15.63 -14.16
CA HIS A 101 8.69 -16.77 -13.58
C HIS A 101 9.60 -17.84 -12.97
N SER A 102 10.91 -17.56 -12.82
CA SER A 102 11.90 -18.51 -12.32
C SER A 102 12.58 -17.96 -11.08
N THR A 103 12.42 -18.64 -9.94
CA THR A 103 13.06 -18.26 -8.67
C THR A 103 14.59 -18.14 -8.79
N CYS A 104 15.25 -19.12 -9.42
CA CYS A 104 16.71 -19.09 -9.57
C CYS A 104 17.15 -18.03 -10.59
N GLY A 105 16.40 -17.87 -11.69
CA GLY A 105 16.68 -16.82 -12.68
C GLY A 105 16.59 -15.42 -12.05
N LEU A 106 15.59 -15.21 -11.19
CA LEU A 106 15.46 -13.97 -10.41
C LEU A 106 16.61 -13.79 -9.42
N ALA A 107 16.99 -14.82 -8.66
CA ALA A 107 18.09 -14.74 -7.69
C ALA A 107 19.45 -14.39 -8.31
N ASP A 108 19.71 -14.90 -9.51
CA ASP A 108 20.97 -14.66 -10.22
C ASP A 108 21.01 -13.27 -10.89
N HIS A 109 19.88 -12.82 -11.45
CA HIS A 109 19.84 -11.69 -12.37
C HIS A 109 19.08 -10.45 -11.89
N ALA A 110 18.23 -10.55 -10.85
CA ALA A 110 17.58 -9.37 -10.29
C ALA A 110 18.60 -8.40 -9.70
N GLU A 111 18.34 -7.10 -9.88
CA GLU A 111 19.21 -6.04 -9.38
C GLU A 111 19.15 -5.98 -7.87
N ILE A 112 17.94 -5.92 -7.32
CA ILE A 112 17.70 -5.90 -5.88
C ILE A 112 16.82 -7.08 -5.54
N TRP A 113 17.23 -7.87 -4.55
CA TRP A 113 16.34 -8.85 -3.95
C TRP A 113 16.64 -9.07 -2.48
N ALA A 114 15.60 -9.35 -1.72
CA ALA A 114 15.70 -9.46 -0.28
C ALA A 114 14.86 -10.61 0.27
N ASN A 115 15.39 -11.21 1.34
CA ASN A 115 14.79 -12.25 2.13
C ASN A 115 15.07 -12.03 3.62
N ASP A 116 14.34 -12.76 4.46
CA ASP A 116 14.46 -12.77 5.92
C ASP A 116 15.88 -13.17 6.41
N LYS A 117 16.56 -14.06 5.67
CA LYS A 117 17.92 -14.54 5.96
C LYS A 117 19.04 -13.56 5.61
N LYS A 118 18.72 -12.40 5.03
CA LYS A 118 19.70 -11.37 4.63
C LYS A 118 20.78 -11.85 3.63
N THR A 119 20.44 -12.81 2.77
CA THR A 119 21.38 -13.36 1.77
C THR A 119 21.19 -12.75 0.37
N GLY A 120 20.23 -11.84 0.22
CA GLY A 120 19.85 -11.25 -1.05
C GLY A 120 20.83 -10.21 -1.59
N ARG A 121 20.79 -9.94 -2.90
CA ARG A 121 21.58 -8.87 -3.53
C ARG A 121 20.98 -7.51 -3.16
N HIS A 122 21.78 -6.62 -2.58
CA HIS A 122 21.34 -5.32 -2.07
C HIS A 122 20.17 -5.44 -1.06
N ASN A 123 20.21 -6.48 -0.21
CA ASN A 123 19.20 -6.70 0.82
C ASN A 123 19.10 -5.51 1.80
N ASP A 124 20.20 -4.81 2.04
CA ASP A 124 20.28 -3.59 2.85
C ASP A 124 19.37 -2.44 2.34
N LEU A 125 19.02 -2.43 1.06
CA LEU A 125 18.08 -1.48 0.47
C LEU A 125 16.61 -1.82 0.76
N VAL A 126 16.32 -3.00 1.32
CA VAL A 126 14.95 -3.47 1.56
C VAL A 126 14.72 -3.71 3.04
N THR A 127 13.88 -2.88 3.64
CA THR A 127 13.37 -3.12 5.00
C THR A 127 12.07 -3.91 4.91
N THR A 128 12.06 -5.14 5.44
CA THR A 128 10.87 -6.01 5.46
C THR A 128 10.39 -6.28 6.88
N GLY A 129 9.09 -6.54 7.04
CA GLY A 129 8.49 -6.93 8.30
C GLY A 129 7.02 -7.30 8.14
N LEU A 130 6.44 -7.86 9.20
CA LEU A 130 4.99 -8.08 9.28
C LEU A 130 4.31 -6.86 9.88
N THR A 131 3.09 -6.59 9.46
CA THR A 131 2.27 -5.47 9.95
C THR A 131 0.78 -5.81 9.86
N THR A 132 -0.01 -5.28 10.77
CA THR A 132 -1.49 -5.31 10.71
C THR A 132 -2.07 -3.97 10.27
N ARG A 133 -1.21 -3.00 9.90
CA ARG A 133 -1.63 -1.66 9.48
C ARG A 133 -2.41 -1.70 8.17
N GLY A 134 -3.45 -0.86 8.12
CA GLY A 134 -4.34 -0.72 6.97
C GLY A 134 -5.68 -1.43 7.18
N GLN A 135 -6.50 -1.42 6.13
CA GLN A 135 -7.86 -1.94 6.23
C GLN A 135 -7.90 -3.43 6.61
N GLY A 136 -8.78 -3.77 7.53
CA GLY A 136 -9.06 -5.13 7.98
C GLY A 136 -8.24 -5.59 9.20
N GLY A 137 -7.13 -4.93 9.54
CA GLY A 137 -6.31 -5.31 10.71
C GLY A 137 -5.64 -6.69 10.59
N LEU A 138 -5.69 -7.31 9.41
CA LEU A 138 -5.14 -8.64 9.14
C LEU A 138 -3.63 -8.53 8.86
N PRO A 139 -2.85 -9.56 9.21
CA PRO A 139 -1.40 -9.55 9.04
C PRO A 139 -1.03 -9.57 7.56
N LYS A 140 -0.11 -8.68 7.19
CA LYS A 140 0.48 -8.52 5.85
C LYS A 140 1.99 -8.42 5.99
N GLN A 141 2.73 -8.75 4.93
CA GLN A 141 4.16 -8.46 4.87
C GLN A 141 4.39 -7.16 4.11
N GLN A 142 5.19 -6.26 4.69
CA GLN A 142 5.61 -5.00 4.07
C GLN A 142 7.05 -5.06 3.59
N PHE A 143 7.34 -4.31 2.53
CA PHE A 143 8.65 -4.09 1.95
C PHE A 143 8.83 -2.60 1.65
N LEU A 144 9.72 -1.93 2.38
CA LEU A 144 10.19 -0.60 2.05
C LEU A 144 11.50 -0.75 1.27
N VAL A 145 11.45 -0.48 -0.03
CA VAL A 145 12.61 -0.50 -0.92
C VAL A 145 13.13 0.92 -1.04
N ALA A 146 14.40 1.14 -0.75
CA ALA A 146 15.10 2.42 -0.86
C ALA A 146 16.19 2.37 -1.93
N GLY A 147 16.83 3.52 -2.21
CA GLY A 147 17.94 3.61 -3.16
C GLY A 147 17.53 3.40 -4.62
N LEU A 148 16.24 3.60 -4.95
CA LEU A 148 15.75 3.54 -6.31
C LEU A 148 16.14 4.81 -7.08
N ASN A 149 16.26 4.69 -8.40
CA ASN A 149 16.44 5.83 -9.28
C ASN A 149 15.11 6.58 -9.46
N HIS A 150 15.18 7.89 -9.63
CA HIS A 150 14.03 8.74 -9.93
C HIS A 150 13.54 8.51 -11.38
N SER A 151 12.27 8.84 -11.66
CA SER A 151 11.68 8.71 -13.00
C SER A 151 11.93 7.34 -13.67
N THR A 152 11.89 6.27 -12.88
CA THR A 152 12.27 4.93 -13.33
C THR A 152 11.16 3.95 -13.03
N THR A 153 10.83 3.13 -14.04
CA THR A 153 9.83 2.09 -13.96
C THR A 153 10.47 0.80 -13.48
N TYR A 154 9.96 0.28 -12.37
CA TYR A 154 10.42 -0.95 -11.75
C TYR A 154 9.34 -2.02 -11.78
N SER A 155 9.76 -3.28 -11.82
CA SER A 155 8.91 -4.45 -11.66
C SER A 155 9.25 -5.14 -10.34
N GLY A 156 8.27 -5.25 -9.45
CA GLY A 156 8.39 -5.99 -8.19
C GLY A 156 7.75 -7.37 -8.28
N ILE A 157 8.48 -8.40 -7.87
CA ILE A 157 8.05 -9.81 -7.94
C ILE A 157 8.18 -10.43 -6.55
N LEU A 158 7.08 -11.03 -6.07
CA LEU A 158 7.11 -11.84 -4.85
C LEU A 158 7.48 -13.28 -5.17
N VAL A 159 8.22 -13.90 -4.24
CA VAL A 159 8.47 -15.33 -4.24
C VAL A 159 8.25 -15.88 -2.84
N LYS A 160 7.50 -16.98 -2.73
CA LYS A 160 7.39 -17.76 -1.49
C LYS A 160 8.27 -18.99 -1.60
N MET A 161 9.21 -19.13 -0.69
CA MET A 161 9.95 -20.38 -0.51
C MET A 161 9.21 -21.25 0.52
N PRO A 162 9.34 -22.59 0.46
CA PRO A 162 8.81 -23.44 1.51
C PRO A 162 9.47 -23.11 2.85
N ASP A 163 8.71 -23.22 3.93
CA ASP A 163 9.23 -22.98 5.27
C ASP A 163 10.43 -23.88 5.54
N SER A 164 11.49 -23.31 6.12
CA SER A 164 12.70 -24.08 6.43
C SER A 164 12.44 -25.21 7.45
N ASP A 165 11.35 -25.08 8.22
CA ASP A 165 10.85 -26.04 9.20
C ASP A 165 9.76 -26.99 8.65
N SER A 166 9.31 -26.78 7.40
CA SER A 166 8.48 -27.77 6.74
C SER A 166 9.30 -29.05 6.66
N LYS A 167 8.85 -30.05 7.42
CA LYS A 167 9.58 -31.30 7.70
C LYS A 167 10.29 -31.73 6.43
N ARG A 168 11.64 -31.58 6.39
CA ARG A 168 12.45 -32.43 5.53
C ARG A 168 11.93 -33.82 5.84
N ASP A 169 11.36 -34.50 4.86
CA ASP A 169 11.14 -35.92 5.02
C ASP A 169 12.54 -36.51 5.20
N THR A 170 12.91 -36.76 6.45
CA THR A 170 14.25 -37.14 6.90
C THR A 170 14.67 -38.49 6.31
N LYS A 171 13.76 -39.16 5.60
CA LYS A 171 14.00 -40.39 4.86
C LYS A 171 14.34 -40.18 3.37
N SER A 172 14.06 -39.02 2.77
CA SER A 172 14.22 -38.82 1.32
C SER A 172 14.85 -37.49 0.88
N GLY A 173 14.99 -36.50 1.77
CA GLY A 173 15.54 -35.18 1.41
C GLY A 173 14.66 -34.37 0.46
N ARG A 174 13.40 -34.76 0.25
CA ARG A 174 12.44 -34.07 -0.62
C ARG A 174 11.72 -32.95 0.14
N THR A 175 11.68 -31.77 -0.45
CA THR A 175 10.85 -30.64 0.00
C THR A 175 9.79 -30.39 -1.08
N ILE A 176 8.52 -30.61 -0.75
CA ILE A 176 7.39 -30.25 -1.62
C ILE A 176 7.47 -28.73 -1.87
N GLY A 177 7.38 -28.31 -3.15
CA GLY A 177 7.54 -26.90 -3.50
C GLY A 177 8.96 -26.33 -3.26
N GLY A 178 10.00 -27.17 -3.19
CA GLY A 178 11.39 -26.78 -2.92
C GLY A 178 11.97 -25.64 -3.78
N GLY A 179 11.44 -25.48 -4.99
CA GLY A 179 11.85 -24.44 -5.95
C GLY A 179 11.11 -23.12 -5.82
N GLY A 180 10.16 -23.03 -4.89
CA GLY A 180 9.39 -21.83 -4.59
C GLY A 180 8.23 -21.56 -5.56
N THR A 181 7.35 -20.66 -5.13
CA THR A 181 6.26 -20.12 -5.94
C THR A 181 6.53 -18.66 -6.27
N VAL A 182 6.59 -18.34 -7.56
CA VAL A 182 6.72 -16.98 -8.06
C VAL A 182 5.33 -16.40 -8.32
N TYR A 183 5.12 -15.14 -7.97
CA TYR A 183 3.85 -14.44 -8.16
C TYR A 183 3.92 -13.45 -9.30
N LYS A 184 2.76 -13.07 -9.85
CA LYS A 184 2.67 -12.04 -10.88
C LYS A 184 3.34 -10.74 -10.41
N ALA A 185 4.10 -10.14 -11.32
CA ALA A 185 4.79 -8.89 -11.06
C ALA A 185 3.84 -7.70 -10.90
N THR A 186 4.23 -6.75 -10.05
CA THR A 186 3.59 -5.44 -9.88
C THR A 186 4.55 -4.36 -10.34
N THR A 187 4.16 -3.63 -11.39
CA THR A 187 4.94 -2.52 -11.94
C THR A 187 4.59 -1.22 -11.22
N PHE A 188 5.60 -0.40 -10.96
CA PHE A 188 5.47 0.93 -10.38
C PHE A 188 6.54 1.87 -10.93
N GLU A 189 6.31 3.18 -10.84
CA GLU A 189 7.21 4.21 -11.33
C GLU A 189 7.55 5.18 -10.20
N THR A 190 8.83 5.47 -10.00
CA THR A 190 9.28 6.47 -9.02
C THR A 190 9.02 7.89 -9.51
N SER A 191 8.80 8.82 -8.58
CA SER A 191 8.55 10.22 -8.93
C SER A 191 9.79 10.89 -9.54
N SER A 192 9.58 11.95 -10.33
CA SER A 192 10.69 12.76 -10.87
C SER A 192 11.14 13.84 -9.89
N SER A 193 10.19 14.41 -9.15
CA SER A 193 10.46 15.45 -8.15
C SER A 193 10.86 14.87 -6.80
N THR A 194 11.80 15.55 -6.14
CA THR A 194 12.32 15.18 -4.82
C THR A 194 11.58 15.84 -3.65
N ASN A 195 10.52 16.60 -3.91
CA ASN A 195 9.76 17.27 -2.85
C ASN A 195 8.58 16.47 -2.29
N CYS A 196 8.38 15.24 -2.76
CA CYS A 196 7.58 14.23 -2.07
C CYS A 196 8.54 13.24 -1.40
N LYS A 197 8.31 12.92 -0.13
CA LYS A 197 9.18 12.06 0.69
C LYS A 197 8.37 10.98 1.37
N MET A 198 8.78 9.74 1.21
CA MET A 198 8.15 8.60 1.88
C MET A 198 8.36 8.69 3.39
N VAL A 199 7.25 8.72 4.14
CA VAL A 199 7.26 8.60 5.61
C VAL A 199 6.55 7.32 6.03
N THR A 200 7.13 6.64 7.00
CA THR A 200 6.61 5.37 7.53
C THR A 200 6.85 5.30 9.03
N ASN A 201 6.17 4.37 9.71
CA ASN A 201 6.35 4.10 11.14
C ASN A 201 6.12 5.32 12.04
N LEU A 202 5.09 6.10 11.73
CA LEU A 202 4.62 7.18 12.62
C LEU A 202 4.00 6.58 13.89
N ASP A 203 4.27 7.19 15.04
CA ASP A 203 3.83 6.67 16.34
C ASP A 203 2.36 7.01 16.62
N PHE A 204 1.96 8.26 16.34
CA PHE A 204 0.57 8.70 16.50
C PHE A 204 -0.28 8.33 15.29
N CYS A 205 0.08 8.82 14.10
CA CYS A 205 -0.60 8.54 12.84
C CYS A 205 -0.16 7.19 12.25
N ASN A 206 -0.36 6.13 13.02
CA ASN A 206 0.09 4.77 12.75
C ASN A 206 -0.47 4.13 11.46
N GLU A 207 -1.53 4.69 10.86
CA GLU A 207 -2.06 4.26 9.56
C GLU A 207 -1.44 5.01 8.37
N THR A 208 -0.67 6.07 8.61
CA THR A 208 -0.04 6.88 7.56
C THR A 208 1.29 6.28 7.12
N GLN A 209 1.32 5.77 5.89
CA GLN A 209 2.52 5.23 5.25
C GLN A 209 2.50 5.54 3.75
N TYR A 210 2.88 6.76 3.41
CA TYR A 210 2.86 7.27 2.04
C TYR A 210 3.83 8.44 1.86
N ALA A 211 4.04 8.87 0.62
CA ALA A 211 4.83 10.05 0.33
C ALA A 211 4.08 11.32 0.78
N VAL A 212 4.78 12.23 1.44
CA VAL A 212 4.26 13.51 1.96
C VAL A 212 5.12 14.66 1.45
N PRO A 213 4.63 15.91 1.45
CA PRO A 213 5.44 17.05 1.06
C PRO A 213 6.68 17.14 1.95
N GLY A 214 7.84 17.31 1.33
CA GLY A 214 9.13 17.22 2.00
C GLY A 214 10.16 18.16 1.40
N ASN A 215 11.23 18.37 2.17
CA ASN A 215 12.34 19.22 1.76
C ASN A 215 13.66 18.61 2.27
N ASP A 216 14.40 17.97 1.35
CA ASP A 216 15.66 17.28 1.65
C ASP A 216 16.75 18.20 2.20
N LYS A 217 16.66 19.51 1.95
CA LYS A 217 17.61 20.47 2.50
C LYS A 217 17.36 20.77 3.98
N LYS A 218 16.20 20.37 4.51
CA LYS A 218 15.79 20.65 5.89
C LYS A 218 15.62 19.40 6.74
N PHE A 219 15.06 18.34 6.16
CA PHE A 219 14.68 17.13 6.90
C PHE A 219 15.12 15.90 6.14
N ASN A 220 15.63 14.90 6.86
CA ASN A 220 15.59 13.53 6.38
C ASN A 220 14.18 12.94 6.62
N ASN A 221 13.89 11.78 6.01
CA ASN A 221 12.54 11.20 6.07
C ASN A 221 12.08 10.90 7.50
N THR A 222 12.97 10.46 8.40
CA THR A 222 12.63 10.17 9.81
C THR A 222 12.26 11.43 10.58
N ALA A 223 13.03 12.51 10.43
CA ALA A 223 12.75 13.79 11.06
C ALA A 223 11.47 14.42 10.49
N LEU A 224 11.26 14.31 9.17
CA LEU A 224 10.04 14.77 8.51
C LEU A 224 8.81 14.04 9.04
N ALA A 225 8.88 12.70 9.12
CA ALA A 225 7.82 11.87 9.69
C ALA A 225 7.46 12.31 11.11
N LYS A 226 8.47 12.52 11.96
CA LYS A 226 8.28 13.00 13.33
C LYS A 226 7.61 14.37 13.39
N HIS A 227 8.01 15.32 12.54
CA HIS A 227 7.42 16.65 12.52
C HIS A 227 5.93 16.64 12.15
N TYR A 228 5.55 15.85 11.14
CA TYR A 228 4.14 15.64 10.78
C TYR A 228 3.36 14.97 11.93
N ASP A 229 3.95 13.94 12.53
CA ASP A 229 3.31 13.16 13.61
C ASP A 229 3.10 14.00 14.88
N ASP A 230 4.11 14.79 15.28
CA ASP A 230 4.03 15.71 16.43
C ASP A 230 2.99 16.81 16.19
N TYR A 231 2.91 17.35 14.97
CA TYR A 231 1.89 18.34 14.61
C TYR A 231 0.48 17.75 14.71
N ALA A 232 0.26 16.55 14.14
CA ALA A 232 -1.03 15.86 14.24
C ALA A 232 -1.41 15.57 15.70
N ARG A 233 -0.47 15.07 16.51
CA ARG A 233 -0.67 14.82 17.94
C ARG A 233 -1.04 16.10 18.71
N LYS A 234 -0.39 17.22 18.42
CA LYS A 234 -0.71 18.53 19.02
C LYS A 234 -2.12 18.98 18.69
N MET A 235 -2.56 18.80 17.44
CA MET A 235 -3.92 19.17 17.02
C MET A 235 -4.97 18.24 17.65
N TYR A 236 -4.65 16.96 17.77
CA TYR A 236 -5.52 15.96 18.40
C TYR A 236 -5.77 16.24 19.89
N ALA A 237 -4.78 16.78 20.61
CA ALA A 237 -4.93 17.16 22.01
C ALA A 237 -6.06 18.19 22.25
N ASN A 238 -6.43 19.00 21.25
CA ASN A 238 -7.57 19.90 21.36
C ASN A 238 -8.91 19.13 21.28
N PHE A 239 -8.97 18.09 20.46
CA PHE A 239 -10.15 17.23 20.36
C PHE A 239 -10.35 16.40 21.63
N GLU A 240 -9.28 15.89 22.24
CA GLU A 240 -9.40 15.19 23.54
C GLU A 240 -10.03 16.08 24.61
N LYS A 241 -9.79 17.40 24.58
CA LYS A 241 -10.46 18.33 25.50
C LYS A 241 -11.97 18.42 25.28
N VAL A 242 -12.43 18.27 24.04
CA VAL A 242 -13.86 18.17 23.71
C VAL A 242 -14.41 16.84 24.21
N MET A 243 -13.68 15.74 24.00
CA MET A 243 -14.09 14.40 24.45
C MET A 243 -14.21 14.27 25.97
N MET A 244 -13.46 15.05 26.75
CA MET A 244 -13.62 15.13 28.21
C MET A 244 -15.02 15.62 28.65
N GLN A 245 -15.76 16.30 27.77
CA GLN A 245 -17.12 16.78 28.04
C GLN A 245 -18.20 15.76 27.62
N VAL A 246 -17.80 14.67 26.95
CA VAL A 246 -18.69 13.61 26.49
C VAL A 246 -18.78 12.54 27.57
N PRO A 247 -20.00 12.14 28.02
CA PRO A 247 -20.16 11.15 29.07
C PRO A 247 -19.93 9.73 28.54
N CYS A 248 -18.67 9.38 28.28
CA CYS A 248 -18.27 8.09 27.68
C CYS A 248 -18.54 6.88 28.59
N GLU A 249 -18.57 7.07 29.91
CA GLU A 249 -18.81 6.03 30.91
C GLU A 249 -20.27 5.96 31.36
N ALA A 250 -21.17 6.68 30.68
CA ALA A 250 -22.58 6.63 30.99
C ALA A 250 -23.18 5.23 30.75
N PRO A 251 -24.20 4.84 31.54
CA PRO A 251 -24.93 3.60 31.30
C PRO A 251 -25.60 3.63 29.92
N PRO A 252 -25.90 2.45 29.33
CA PRO A 252 -26.31 2.33 27.92
C PRO A 252 -27.43 3.29 27.48
N GLU A 253 -28.42 3.52 28.34
CA GLU A 253 -29.56 4.42 28.12
C GLU A 253 -29.19 5.91 28.01
N SER A 254 -28.01 6.30 28.50
CA SER A 254 -27.50 7.68 28.52
C SER A 254 -26.32 7.89 27.57
N ARG A 255 -25.98 6.89 26.76
CA ARG A 255 -24.94 7.01 25.73
C ARG A 255 -25.46 7.79 24.54
N TYR A 256 -24.57 8.51 23.86
CA TYR A 256 -24.92 9.28 22.66
C TYR A 256 -25.25 8.39 21.45
N SER A 257 -24.85 7.12 21.49
CA SER A 257 -25.10 6.13 20.44
C SER A 257 -25.20 4.72 21.04
N LEU A 258 -26.07 3.91 20.44
CA LEU A 258 -26.19 2.47 20.74
C LEU A 258 -25.30 1.60 19.85
N ALA A 259 -24.78 2.17 18.76
CA ALA A 259 -24.00 1.46 17.76
C ALA A 259 -22.52 1.86 17.76
N ARG A 260 -22.19 2.98 18.41
CA ARG A 260 -20.84 3.55 18.44
C ARG A 260 -20.44 3.96 19.83
N ASP A 261 -19.16 3.86 20.13
CA ASP A 261 -18.59 4.30 21.40
C ASP A 261 -17.53 5.41 21.22
N CYS A 262 -17.08 5.95 22.36
CA CYS A 262 -16.11 7.03 22.36
C CYS A 262 -14.75 6.64 21.78
N ASP A 263 -14.35 5.37 21.84
CA ASP A 263 -13.06 4.92 21.32
C ASP A 263 -13.10 4.84 19.80
N GLU A 264 -14.20 4.37 19.23
CA GLU A 264 -14.44 4.46 17.79
C GLU A 264 -14.50 5.91 17.31
N CYS A 265 -15.11 6.83 18.08
CA CYS A 265 -15.07 8.26 17.77
C CYS A 265 -13.64 8.82 17.79
N ARG A 266 -12.84 8.46 18.80
CA ARG A 266 -11.43 8.85 18.91
C ARG A 266 -10.60 8.36 17.73
N GLU A 267 -10.73 7.09 17.37
CA GLU A 267 -10.00 6.52 16.23
C GLU A 267 -10.47 7.10 14.89
N ALA A 268 -11.78 7.32 14.70
CA ALA A 268 -12.30 7.99 13.50
C ALA A 268 -11.76 9.43 13.36
N TYR A 269 -11.80 10.22 14.45
CA TYR A 269 -11.27 11.58 14.45
C TYR A 269 -9.76 11.60 14.23
N LYS A 270 -9.02 10.70 14.87
CA LYS A 270 -7.57 10.54 14.69
C LYS A 270 -7.23 10.20 13.25
N ARG A 271 -7.90 9.22 12.64
CA ARG A 271 -7.71 8.86 11.21
C ARG A 271 -7.98 10.06 10.32
N TRP A 272 -9.09 10.75 10.53
CA TRP A 272 -9.41 11.98 9.81
C TRP A 272 -8.33 13.04 9.94
N LEU A 273 -7.95 13.36 11.18
CA LEU A 273 -6.95 14.37 11.47
C LEU A 273 -5.62 14.04 10.81
N CYS A 274 -5.14 12.80 10.95
CA CYS A 274 -3.91 12.34 10.30
C CYS A 274 -3.98 12.47 8.77
N THR A 275 -5.11 12.13 8.15
CA THR A 275 -5.29 12.20 6.69
C THR A 275 -5.31 13.65 6.18
N VAL A 276 -5.90 14.59 6.94
CA VAL A 276 -5.97 16.00 6.53
C VAL A 276 -4.74 16.81 6.97
N THR A 277 -3.99 16.38 7.99
CA THR A 277 -2.78 17.07 8.43
C THR A 277 -1.54 16.63 7.67
N ILE A 278 -1.52 15.36 7.24
CA ILE A 278 -0.42 14.73 6.52
C ILE A 278 -0.89 14.43 5.09
N PRO A 279 -0.85 15.41 4.16
CA PRO A 279 -1.34 15.23 2.81
C PRO A 279 -0.50 14.21 2.05
N ARG A 280 -1.16 13.33 1.29
CA ARG A 280 -0.47 12.41 0.38
C ARG A 280 0.01 13.16 -0.87
N CYS A 281 1.31 13.09 -1.10
CA CYS A 281 2.04 13.87 -2.08
C CYS A 281 2.23 13.09 -3.37
N GLU A 282 2.09 13.80 -4.48
CA GLU A 282 2.42 13.34 -5.81
C GLU A 282 3.23 14.39 -6.55
N ASP A 283 4.02 13.92 -7.51
CA ASP A 283 4.72 14.79 -8.44
C ASP A 283 3.73 15.74 -9.14
N VAL A 284 4.02 17.03 -9.15
CA VAL A 284 3.16 18.02 -9.79
C VAL A 284 3.01 17.79 -11.30
N MET A 285 4.05 17.26 -11.96
CA MET A 285 4.05 17.01 -13.39
C MET A 285 3.51 15.62 -13.76
N GLY A 286 3.62 14.63 -12.86
CA GLY A 286 3.21 13.23 -13.10
C GLY A 286 2.00 12.74 -12.30
N GLY A 287 1.49 13.53 -11.35
CA GLY A 287 0.45 13.11 -10.40
C GLY A 287 -0.93 12.91 -11.04
N SER A 288 -1.77 12.19 -10.31
CA SER A 288 -3.13 11.78 -10.68
C SER A 288 -4.03 12.95 -11.08
N ARG A 289 -5.01 12.68 -11.94
CA ARG A 289 -6.07 13.63 -12.31
C ARG A 289 -7.01 13.99 -11.15
N TYR A 290 -6.93 13.24 -10.06
CA TYR A 290 -7.71 13.45 -8.83
C TYR A 290 -6.98 14.30 -7.80
N SER A 291 -5.74 14.70 -8.10
CA SER A 291 -4.90 15.45 -7.18
C SER A 291 -4.96 16.95 -7.47
N VAL A 292 -4.86 17.75 -6.42
CA VAL A 292 -4.91 19.20 -6.48
C VAL A 292 -3.50 19.76 -6.34
N VAL A 293 -3.11 20.66 -7.25
CA VAL A 293 -1.83 21.36 -7.13
C VAL A 293 -1.87 22.29 -5.92
N ARG A 294 -0.87 22.20 -5.05
CA ARG A 294 -0.66 23.00 -3.85
C ARG A 294 0.64 23.79 -3.96
N ASP A 295 0.70 24.89 -3.22
CA ASP A 295 1.90 25.72 -3.07
C ASP A 295 2.56 26.11 -4.42
N ALA A 296 1.75 26.32 -5.46
CA ALA A 296 2.19 26.33 -6.86
C ALA A 296 3.06 27.54 -7.24
N PHE A 297 3.02 28.58 -6.41
CA PHE A 297 3.70 29.85 -6.66
C PHE A 297 4.99 30.00 -5.85
N GLN A 298 5.36 28.99 -5.07
CA GLN A 298 6.65 28.93 -4.40
C GLN A 298 7.71 28.25 -5.26
N ALA A 299 8.97 28.45 -4.90
CA ALA A 299 10.07 27.69 -5.48
C ALA A 299 10.16 26.29 -4.85
N PHE A 300 10.54 25.31 -5.66
CA PHE A 300 10.97 24.00 -5.18
C PHE A 300 12.20 24.15 -4.26
N PRO A 301 12.52 23.13 -3.44
CA PRO A 301 13.71 23.14 -2.58
C PRO A 301 15.01 23.36 -3.35
N ASN A 302 15.08 22.96 -4.61
CA ASN A 302 16.23 23.19 -5.50
C ASN A 302 16.34 24.64 -6.03
N GLY A 303 15.34 25.50 -5.78
CA GLY A 303 15.28 26.89 -6.23
C GLY A 303 14.58 27.12 -7.57
N THR A 304 14.25 26.05 -8.30
CA THR A 304 13.46 26.16 -9.53
C THR A 304 11.99 26.47 -9.23
N THR A 305 11.26 26.98 -10.21
CA THR A 305 9.83 27.27 -10.10
C THR A 305 9.06 26.53 -11.18
N LEU A 306 7.75 26.36 -10.97
CA LEU A 306 6.88 25.86 -12.02
C LEU A 306 6.86 26.80 -13.25
N PRO A 307 6.78 26.25 -14.47
CA PRO A 307 6.65 27.04 -15.69
C PRO A 307 5.48 28.03 -15.63
N ASP A 308 5.68 29.26 -16.14
CA ASP A 308 4.69 30.34 -16.09
C ASP A 308 3.36 29.97 -16.73
N ASN A 309 3.39 29.24 -17.85
CA ASN A 309 2.21 28.74 -18.53
C ASN A 309 1.42 27.75 -17.67
N PHE A 310 2.10 26.88 -16.92
CA PHE A 310 1.46 25.97 -15.98
C PHE A 310 0.78 26.75 -14.85
N ARG A 311 1.49 27.71 -14.24
CA ARG A 311 0.97 28.54 -13.15
C ARG A 311 -0.24 29.39 -13.57
N LYS A 312 -0.24 29.94 -14.79
CA LYS A 312 -1.39 30.69 -15.35
C LYS A 312 -2.68 29.85 -15.46
N GLY A 313 -2.56 28.52 -15.57
CA GLY A 313 -3.70 27.61 -15.59
C GLY A 313 -4.35 27.39 -14.23
N LEU A 314 -3.65 27.75 -13.14
CA LEU A 314 -4.11 27.54 -11.76
C LEU A 314 -4.88 28.77 -11.28
N LYS A 315 -6.16 28.56 -10.95
CA LYS A 315 -7.09 29.65 -10.60
C LYS A 315 -7.73 29.51 -9.23
N ALA A 316 -7.58 28.35 -8.58
CA ALA A 316 -8.19 28.13 -7.27
C ALA A 316 -7.31 28.71 -6.17
N ALA A 317 -7.91 29.31 -5.14
CA ALA A 317 -7.17 29.78 -3.96
C ALA A 317 -6.37 28.65 -3.29
N ALA A 318 -6.88 27.42 -3.38
CA ALA A 318 -6.23 26.19 -2.96
C ALA A 318 -4.85 25.94 -3.62
N ASN A 319 -4.56 26.56 -4.78
CA ASN A 319 -3.28 26.44 -5.47
C ASN A 319 -2.17 27.32 -4.86
N ASN A 320 -2.53 28.30 -4.01
CA ASN A 320 -1.58 29.27 -3.47
C ASN A 320 -0.84 28.81 -2.21
N SER A 321 -1.33 27.76 -1.55
CA SER A 321 -0.83 27.28 -0.26
C SER A 321 -1.01 25.77 -0.16
N SER A 322 -0.30 25.16 0.78
CA SER A 322 -0.58 23.81 1.24
C SER A 322 -1.91 23.77 2.00
N ARG A 323 -2.46 22.57 2.21
CA ARG A 323 -3.68 22.38 3.02
C ARG A 323 -3.56 22.98 4.43
N ASN A 324 -2.37 22.91 5.01
CA ASN A 324 -2.07 23.44 6.34
C ASN A 324 -0.93 24.46 6.22
N ALA A 325 -1.13 25.67 6.76
CA ALA A 325 -0.12 26.73 6.74
C ALA A 325 1.23 26.30 7.36
N TRP A 326 1.18 25.42 8.37
CA TRP A 326 2.37 24.84 8.99
C TRP A 326 3.30 24.13 7.98
N ILE A 327 2.77 23.53 6.92
CA ILE A 327 3.56 22.88 5.86
C ILE A 327 4.37 23.94 5.10
N ASP A 328 3.74 25.06 4.72
CA ASP A 328 4.39 26.15 4.00
C ASP A 328 5.41 26.88 4.89
N GLU A 329 5.13 27.02 6.18
CA GLU A 329 6.01 27.73 7.12
C GLU A 329 7.22 26.88 7.53
N THR A 330 6.99 25.61 7.85
CA THR A 330 7.98 24.72 8.46
C THR A 330 8.67 23.84 7.42
N VAL A 331 7.89 23.09 6.63
CA VAL A 331 8.41 22.12 5.66
C VAL A 331 8.99 22.83 4.45
N LYS A 332 8.28 23.81 3.88
CA LYS A 332 8.63 24.51 2.63
C LYS A 332 8.92 23.52 1.49
N PRO A 333 7.93 22.68 1.10
CA PRO A 333 8.13 21.67 0.07
C PRO A 333 8.15 22.27 -1.35
N GLY A 334 7.69 23.51 -1.53
CA GLY A 334 7.43 24.07 -2.85
C GLY A 334 6.26 23.35 -3.54
N PRO A 335 6.09 23.52 -4.86
CA PRO A 335 4.91 23.04 -5.58
C PRO A 335 4.77 21.51 -5.59
N TYR A 336 3.61 20.98 -5.20
CA TYR A 336 3.31 19.54 -5.25
C TYR A 336 1.85 19.29 -5.63
N LYS A 337 1.50 18.04 -5.96
CA LYS A 337 0.10 17.61 -6.08
C LYS A 337 -0.31 16.88 -4.81
N GLU A 338 -1.45 17.26 -4.26
CA GLU A 338 -2.07 16.57 -3.13
C GLU A 338 -3.15 15.62 -3.64
N LEU A 339 -3.02 14.32 -3.34
CA LEU A 339 -4.14 13.41 -3.46
C LEU A 339 -5.11 13.66 -2.29
N LEU A 340 -6.29 14.19 -2.60
CA LEU A 340 -7.25 14.66 -1.61
C LEU A 340 -7.74 13.51 -0.71
N PRO A 341 -7.94 13.74 0.60
CA PRO A 341 -8.61 12.79 1.50
C PRO A 341 -9.95 12.31 0.92
N CYS A 342 -10.27 11.02 1.09
CA CYS A 342 -11.59 10.52 0.73
C CYS A 342 -12.66 11.14 1.64
N GLU A 343 -13.82 11.50 1.07
CA GLU A 343 -14.96 12.04 1.85
C GLU A 343 -15.38 11.09 2.98
N ASP A 344 -15.26 9.79 2.75
CA ASP A 344 -15.56 8.72 3.70
C ASP A 344 -14.85 8.93 5.04
N VAL A 345 -13.59 9.38 5.02
CA VAL A 345 -12.82 9.64 6.24
C VAL A 345 -13.47 10.75 7.09
N CYS A 346 -14.05 11.76 6.44
CA CYS A 346 -14.78 12.81 7.15
C CYS A 346 -16.10 12.28 7.71
N TYR A 347 -16.85 11.54 6.89
CA TYR A 347 -18.15 11.01 7.29
C TYR A 347 -18.04 9.91 8.36
N GLU A 348 -16.92 9.18 8.44
CA GLU A 348 -16.60 8.27 9.55
C GLU A 348 -16.64 9.02 10.91
N VAL A 349 -16.11 10.24 10.98
CA VAL A 349 -16.19 11.07 12.20
C VAL A 349 -17.63 11.42 12.53
N VAL A 350 -18.40 11.88 11.53
CA VAL A 350 -19.82 12.24 11.72
C VAL A 350 -20.65 11.05 12.19
N GLN A 351 -20.33 9.84 11.73
CA GLN A 351 -21.02 8.61 12.12
C GLN A 351 -20.60 8.10 13.50
N ALA A 352 -19.33 8.25 13.88
CA ALA A 352 -18.78 7.70 15.11
C ALA A 352 -18.95 8.62 16.32
N CYS A 353 -18.95 9.94 16.12
CA CYS A 353 -18.89 10.92 17.19
C CYS A 353 -20.25 11.54 17.57
N PRO A 354 -20.40 12.04 18.81
CA PRO A 354 -21.62 12.73 19.23
C PRO A 354 -21.94 13.95 18.38
N ALA A 355 -23.20 14.08 17.93
CA ALA A 355 -23.66 15.23 17.15
C ALA A 355 -23.47 16.58 17.86
N ALA A 356 -23.44 16.59 19.20
CA ALA A 356 -23.19 17.79 20.02
C ALA A 356 -21.83 18.45 19.76
N ILE A 357 -20.86 17.73 19.18
CA ILE A 357 -19.55 18.28 18.78
C ILE A 357 -19.69 19.24 17.58
N GLY A 358 -20.77 19.15 16.80
CA GLY A 358 -21.02 20.05 15.66
C GLY A 358 -20.07 19.83 14.48
N PHE A 359 -19.40 18.68 14.41
CA PHE A 359 -18.52 18.34 13.30
C PHE A 359 -19.33 18.15 12.00
N THR A 360 -18.93 18.84 10.93
CA THR A 360 -19.63 18.81 9.64
C THR A 360 -18.68 18.60 8.48
N CYS A 361 -19.10 17.81 7.50
CA CYS A 361 -18.34 17.53 6.28
C CYS A 361 -18.82 18.39 5.11
N PRO A 362 -17.90 18.91 4.27
CA PRO A 362 -18.28 19.59 3.04
C PRO A 362 -19.12 18.69 2.15
N GLN A 363 -20.14 19.27 1.52
CA GLN A 363 -21.00 18.52 0.62
C GLN A 363 -20.45 18.48 -0.82
N PRO A 364 -20.56 17.34 -1.50
CA PRO A 364 -20.31 17.20 -2.93
C PRO A 364 -21.12 18.21 -3.74
N GLY A 365 -20.49 18.83 -4.74
CA GLY A 365 -21.11 19.88 -5.58
C GLY A 365 -20.77 21.31 -5.14
N PHE A 366 -20.24 21.51 -3.92
CA PHE A 366 -19.72 22.81 -3.50
C PHE A 366 -18.26 23.01 -3.95
N PRO A 367 -17.85 24.25 -4.32
CA PRO A 367 -16.47 24.52 -4.71
C PRO A 367 -15.41 24.17 -3.65
N SER A 368 -15.78 24.21 -2.36
CA SER A 368 -14.87 23.81 -1.27
C SER A 368 -14.59 22.31 -1.25
N PHE A 369 -15.56 21.48 -1.66
CA PHE A 369 -15.40 20.03 -1.71
C PHE A 369 -14.35 19.63 -2.73
N SER A 370 -14.40 20.18 -3.95
CA SER A 370 -13.52 19.81 -5.07
C SER A 370 -12.04 20.09 -4.84
N VAL A 371 -11.71 20.90 -3.82
CA VAL A 371 -10.33 21.20 -3.41
C VAL A 371 -9.96 20.64 -2.04
N SER A 372 -10.90 19.97 -1.35
CA SER A 372 -10.71 19.49 0.03
C SER A 372 -10.86 17.98 0.16
N TYR A 373 -11.77 17.37 -0.57
CA TYR A 373 -12.05 15.93 -0.50
C TYR A 373 -12.24 15.33 -1.90
N GLY A 374 -11.90 14.06 -2.03
CA GLY A 374 -12.16 13.24 -3.21
C GLY A 374 -13.17 12.15 -2.90
N ARG A 375 -13.62 11.47 -3.96
CA ARG A 375 -14.52 10.31 -3.85
C ARG A 375 -13.82 9.08 -4.36
N ARG A 376 -14.05 7.95 -3.72
CA ARG A 376 -13.65 6.66 -4.26
C ARG A 376 -14.43 6.37 -5.52
N ASN A 377 -13.73 5.87 -6.54
CA ASN A 377 -14.36 5.36 -7.74
C ASN A 377 -13.99 3.88 -7.90
N PRO A 378 -14.97 2.95 -7.77
CA PRO A 378 -14.70 1.51 -7.88
C PRO A 378 -14.39 1.06 -9.31
N ASP A 379 -14.76 1.84 -10.32
CA ASP A 379 -14.59 1.48 -11.74
C ASP A 379 -13.19 1.80 -12.27
N ILE A 380 -12.33 2.41 -11.44
CA ILE A 380 -11.00 2.87 -11.81
C ILE A 380 -9.96 2.02 -11.10
N SER A 381 -8.98 1.54 -11.86
CA SER A 381 -7.91 0.66 -11.39
C SER A 381 -6.88 1.35 -10.47
N SER A 382 -6.99 2.65 -10.26
CA SER A 382 -6.13 3.48 -9.40
C SER A 382 -6.94 4.21 -8.34
N ILE A 383 -6.25 4.63 -7.27
CA ILE A 383 -6.86 5.44 -6.21
C ILE A 383 -7.26 6.82 -6.72
N THR A 384 -8.43 7.27 -6.30
CA THR A 384 -9.02 8.56 -6.67
C THR A 384 -9.08 9.54 -5.50
N CYS A 385 -8.72 9.08 -4.30
CA CYS A 385 -8.59 9.88 -3.09
C CYS A 385 -7.70 9.12 -2.08
N ASN A 386 -7.22 9.84 -1.08
CA ASN A 386 -6.36 9.32 -0.02
C ASN A 386 -7.21 8.75 1.12
N TYR A 387 -7.10 7.45 1.33
CA TYR A 387 -7.52 6.80 2.56
C TYR A 387 -6.32 6.07 3.15
N PRO A 388 -6.01 6.26 4.44
CA PRO A 388 -4.88 5.60 5.08
C PRO A 388 -4.92 4.07 4.91
N GLY A 389 -3.78 3.48 4.56
CA GLY A 389 -3.67 2.03 4.35
C GLY A 389 -4.31 1.48 3.08
N GLU A 390 -4.80 2.33 2.15
CA GLU A 390 -5.28 1.90 0.85
C GLU A 390 -4.15 1.89 -0.20
N PRO A 391 -3.84 0.74 -0.83
CA PRO A 391 -2.81 0.65 -1.85
C PRO A 391 -3.20 1.38 -3.14
N ARG A 392 -2.21 1.89 -3.89
CA ARG A 392 -2.39 2.36 -5.27
C ARG A 392 -2.84 1.25 -6.20
N THR A 393 -2.33 0.03 -5.98
CA THR A 393 -2.75 -1.16 -6.72
C THR A 393 -4.09 -1.64 -6.16
N ARG A 394 -5.20 -1.43 -6.88
CA ARG A 394 -6.49 -2.02 -6.53
C ARG A 394 -6.51 -3.51 -6.88
N VAL A 395 -6.76 -4.36 -5.89
CA VAL A 395 -7.21 -5.75 -6.08
C VAL A 395 -8.68 -5.75 -6.45
N SER A 396 -9.08 -6.54 -7.47
CA SER A 396 -10.48 -6.73 -7.81
C SER A 396 -11.24 -7.19 -6.56
N ALA A 397 -12.39 -6.57 -6.28
CA ALA A 397 -13.16 -6.66 -5.04
C ALA A 397 -13.72 -8.05 -4.68
N GLY A 398 -13.27 -9.14 -5.32
CA GLY A 398 -13.68 -10.51 -5.02
C GLY A 398 -13.11 -11.09 -3.71
N LEU A 399 -12.19 -10.39 -3.03
CA LEU A 399 -11.58 -10.86 -1.78
C LEU A 399 -11.65 -9.85 -0.61
N VAL A 400 -12.16 -8.64 -0.80
CA VAL A 400 -12.28 -7.65 0.28
C VAL A 400 -13.69 -7.73 0.85
N VAL A 401 -13.86 -8.49 1.93
CA VAL A 401 -15.08 -8.46 2.73
C VAL A 401 -15.21 -7.04 3.30
N ARG A 402 -16.19 -6.28 2.80
CA ARG A 402 -16.61 -5.02 3.42
C ARG A 402 -17.13 -5.34 4.83
N PRO A 403 -16.62 -4.71 5.90
CA PRO A 403 -17.26 -4.84 7.19
C PRO A 403 -18.61 -4.10 7.15
N SER A 404 -19.65 -4.82 7.57
CA SER A 404 -20.99 -4.32 7.93
C SER A 404 -21.78 -3.57 6.85
N ALA A 405 -22.42 -4.32 5.95
CA ALA A 405 -23.80 -4.04 5.60
C ALA A 405 -24.65 -5.15 6.25
N VAL A 406 -25.33 -4.82 7.34
CA VAL A 406 -26.37 -5.68 7.90
C VAL A 406 -27.44 -5.83 6.82
N ALA A 407 -27.40 -6.95 6.09
CA ALA A 407 -28.47 -7.32 5.19
C ALA A 407 -29.68 -7.68 6.06
N LEU A 408 -30.59 -6.73 6.24
CA LEU A 408 -31.94 -6.99 6.73
C LEU A 408 -32.61 -7.93 5.73
N GLY A 409 -32.60 -9.22 6.04
CA GLY A 409 -33.32 -10.24 5.29
C GLY A 409 -34.81 -9.93 5.34
N ALA A 410 -35.40 -9.66 4.18
CA ALA A 410 -36.84 -9.63 4.01
C ALA A 410 -37.38 -11.06 4.16
N VAL A 411 -37.90 -11.38 5.35
CA VAL A 411 -38.71 -12.58 5.56
C VAL A 411 -40.06 -12.34 4.88
N SER A 412 -40.23 -12.88 3.67
CA SER A 412 -41.53 -12.97 3.02
C SER A 412 -42.35 -14.08 3.69
N LEU A 413 -43.25 -13.69 4.59
CA LEU A 413 -44.32 -14.54 5.09
C LEU A 413 -45.42 -14.62 4.03
N MET A 414 -45.37 -15.62 3.15
CA MET A 414 -46.54 -16.05 2.39
C MET A 414 -47.49 -16.77 3.35
N VAL A 415 -48.48 -16.06 3.87
CA VAL A 415 -49.67 -16.67 4.48
C VAL A 415 -50.61 -17.06 3.34
N TRP A 416 -50.80 -18.37 3.19
CA TRP A 416 -51.88 -18.95 2.39
C TRP A 416 -53.23 -18.52 2.95
N LEU A 417 -54.09 -17.96 2.09
CA LEU A 417 -55.53 -17.87 2.33
C LEU A 417 -56.21 -18.85 1.38
N ILE A 418 -56.64 -19.97 1.95
CA ILE A 418 -57.72 -20.80 1.43
C ILE A 418 -59.01 -20.24 2.02
N LEU A 419 -59.88 -19.70 1.15
CA LEU A 419 -61.33 -19.83 1.19
C LEU A 419 -61.92 -19.30 -0.12
#